data_AF-A0A926XEB8-F1
#
_entry.id   AF-A0A926XEB8-F1
#
_cell.length_a   1.000
_cell.length_b   1.000
_cell.length_c   1.000
_cell.angle_alpha   90.00
_cell.angle_beta   90.00
_cell.angle_gamma   90.00
#
_symmetry.space_group_name_H-M   'P 1'
#
loop_
_entity.id
_entity.type
_entity.pdbx_description
1 polymer ?
#
loop_
_entity_poly.entity_id
_entity_poly.type
_entity_poly.pdbx_seq_one_letter_code
_entity_poly.pdbx_strand_id
1 'polypeptide(L)'
;MKVIQQTFTLLTLRERPVGIWMLSSFTAVLGLLVFISSNWPIDFFGLFCIFCANLMMFGSPVKTCRFDKHLNRVILKQKGWLGTQVTGYSIDKITGVQVEESNLGGIRFYRLTLMLLSGQRFYLTPIPSTDWQLQQSLASYIQQFLSH
;
A
#
# COMPACT_ATOMS: atom_id res chain seq x y z
N MET A 1 -6.62 0.12 0.03
CA MET A 1 -6.32 0.64 1.38
C MET A 1 -7.46 0.33 2.35
N LYS A 2 -7.20 -0.01 3.62
CA LYS A 2 -8.24 -0.25 4.66
C LYS A 2 -7.99 0.61 5.90
N VAL A 3 -9.06 1.07 6.55
CA VAL A 3 -9.00 1.74 7.87
C VAL A 3 -8.75 0.68 8.93
N ILE A 4 -7.68 0.81 9.72
CA ILE A 4 -7.32 -0.12 10.80
C ILE A 4 -7.78 0.39 12.15
N GLN A 5 -7.65 1.69 12.39
CA GLN A 5 -8.02 2.31 13.65
C GLN A 5 -8.63 3.67 13.39
N GLN A 6 -9.76 3.91 14.06
CA GLN A 6 -10.51 5.14 13.95
C GLN A 6 -10.94 5.57 15.35
N THR A 7 -10.49 6.75 15.73
CA THR A 7 -10.94 7.50 16.91
C THR A 7 -11.00 8.97 16.51
N PHE A 8 -11.67 9.81 17.29
CA PHE A 8 -11.78 11.25 17.00
C PHE A 8 -10.43 11.96 16.82
N THR A 9 -9.38 11.45 17.47
CA THR A 9 -8.04 12.03 17.47
C THR A 9 -7.03 11.27 16.63
N LEU A 10 -7.30 10.00 16.28
CA LEU A 10 -6.35 9.15 15.58
C LEU A 10 -7.02 8.33 14.48
N LEU A 11 -6.48 8.47 13.27
CA LEU A 11 -6.88 7.71 12.09
C LEU A 11 -5.65 6.96 11.55
N THR A 12 -5.70 5.62 11.55
CA THR A 12 -4.66 4.78 10.96
C THR A 12 -5.21 4.05 9.75
N LEU A 13 -4.68 4.39 8.58
CA LEU A 13 -4.92 3.71 7.32
C LEU A 13 -3.76 2.77 7.02
N ARG A 14 -4.04 1.57 6.55
CA ARG A 14 -3.00 0.65 6.09
C ARG A 14 -3.38 0.03 4.76
N GLU A 15 -2.41 -0.02 3.88
CA GLU A 15 -2.46 -0.75 2.63
C GLU A 15 -1.60 -2.00 2.76
N ARG A 16 -2.22 -3.16 2.63
CA ARG A 16 -1.53 -4.44 2.48
C ARG A 16 -1.71 -4.92 1.04
N PRO A 17 -0.64 -5.28 0.32
CA PRO A 17 -0.74 -5.77 -1.04
C PRO A 17 -1.15 -7.27 -1.04
N VAL A 18 -2.41 -7.53 -0.73
CA VAL A 18 -2.96 -8.90 -0.61
C VAL A 18 -2.78 -9.69 -1.90
N GLY A 19 -2.87 -9.04 -3.07
CA GLY A 19 -2.65 -9.70 -4.36
C GLY A 19 -1.26 -10.33 -4.50
N ILE A 20 -0.22 -9.65 -4.00
CA ILE A 20 1.16 -10.18 -4.02
C ILE A 20 1.28 -11.41 -3.12
N TRP A 21 0.60 -11.40 -1.97
CA TRP A 21 0.60 -12.53 -1.03
C TRP A 21 -0.12 -13.74 -1.63
N MET A 22 -1.26 -13.52 -2.29
CA MET A 22 -2.00 -14.58 -2.98
C MET A 22 -1.18 -15.20 -4.11
N LEU A 23 -0.54 -14.37 -4.95
CA LEU A 23 0.31 -14.85 -6.03
C LEU A 23 1.52 -15.63 -5.50
N SER A 24 2.20 -15.10 -4.50
CA SER A 24 3.32 -15.78 -3.83
C SER A 24 2.90 -17.14 -3.27
N SER A 25 1.76 -17.20 -2.56
CA SER A 25 1.24 -18.47 -2.02
C SER A 25 0.94 -19.48 -3.13
N PHE A 26 0.33 -19.03 -4.23
CA PHE A 26 0.03 -19.88 -5.38
C PHE A 26 1.30 -20.42 -6.05
N THR A 27 2.30 -19.56 -6.29
CA THR A 27 3.59 -19.96 -6.86
C THR A 27 4.34 -20.92 -5.96
N ALA A 28 4.28 -20.74 -4.63
CA ALA A 28 4.90 -21.67 -3.68
C ALA A 28 4.25 -23.06 -3.73
N VAL A 29 2.92 -23.14 -3.80
CA VAL A 29 2.19 -24.42 -3.90
C VAL A 29 2.54 -25.13 -5.20
N LEU A 30 2.57 -24.42 -6.33
CA LEU A 30 2.98 -25.00 -7.61
C LEU A 30 4.42 -25.50 -7.56
N GLY A 31 5.34 -24.70 -7.03
CA GLY A 31 6.74 -25.11 -6.87
C GLY A 31 6.90 -26.36 -6.00
N LEU A 32 6.10 -26.47 -4.93
CA LEU A 32 6.08 -27.64 -4.05
C LEU A 32 5.56 -28.89 -4.79
N LEU A 33 4.48 -28.78 -5.54
CA LEU A 33 3.92 -29.89 -6.32
C LEU A 33 4.92 -30.39 -7.37
N VAL A 34 5.62 -29.47 -8.03
CA VAL A 34 6.66 -29.76 -9.01
C VAL A 34 7.84 -30.49 -8.36
N PHE A 35 8.28 -30.04 -7.18
CA PHE A 35 9.38 -30.65 -6.43
C PHE A 35 9.05 -32.07 -5.93
N ILE A 36 7.81 -32.32 -5.51
CA ILE A 36 7.37 -33.65 -5.07
C ILE A 36 7.33 -34.67 -6.22
N SER A 37 7.15 -34.19 -7.46
CA SER A 37 7.10 -35.03 -8.67
C SER A 37 8.44 -35.74 -8.98
N SER A 38 9.54 -35.33 -8.32
CA SER A 38 10.84 -36.02 -8.25
C SER A 38 11.38 -36.46 -9.62
N ASN A 39 11.47 -35.49 -10.53
CA ASN A 39 11.93 -35.72 -11.89
C ASN A 39 13.08 -34.74 -12.18
N TRP A 40 14.31 -35.22 -12.11
CA TRP A 40 15.49 -34.40 -12.42
C TRP A 40 15.42 -33.98 -13.91
N PRO A 41 15.54 -32.68 -14.30
CA PRO A 41 15.99 -31.48 -13.59
C PRO A 41 14.87 -30.52 -13.11
N ILE A 42 13.60 -30.92 -13.24
CA ILE A 42 12.42 -30.11 -12.95
C ILE A 42 12.33 -29.73 -11.45
N ASP A 43 12.96 -30.53 -10.58
CA ASP A 43 13.05 -30.28 -9.14
C ASP A 43 13.78 -28.96 -8.81
N PHE A 44 14.85 -28.60 -9.56
CA PHE A 44 15.54 -27.32 -9.36
C PHE A 44 14.66 -26.12 -9.71
N PHE A 45 13.81 -26.29 -10.74
CA PHE A 45 12.85 -25.26 -11.11
C PHE A 45 11.79 -25.07 -10.02
N GLY A 46 11.28 -26.17 -9.45
CA GLY A 46 10.37 -26.13 -8.30
C GLY A 46 10.98 -25.41 -7.10
N LEU A 47 12.23 -25.74 -6.75
CA LEU A 47 12.95 -25.13 -5.62
C LEU A 47 13.22 -23.63 -5.86
N PHE A 48 13.59 -23.25 -7.09
CA PHE A 48 13.74 -21.85 -7.48
C PHE A 48 12.41 -21.07 -7.36
N CYS A 49 11.29 -21.65 -7.81
CA CYS A 49 9.98 -21.04 -7.66
C CYS A 49 9.58 -20.83 -6.19
N ILE A 50 9.84 -21.81 -5.32
CA ILE A 50 9.60 -21.69 -3.87
C ILE A 50 10.46 -20.56 -3.27
N PHE A 51 11.72 -20.47 -3.67
CA PHE A 51 12.62 -19.42 -3.21
C PHE A 51 12.14 -18.02 -3.64
N CYS A 52 11.78 -17.85 -4.91
CA CYS A 52 11.21 -16.61 -5.42
C CYS A 52 9.90 -16.22 -4.72
N ALA A 53 9.01 -17.19 -4.47
CA ALA A 53 7.76 -16.95 -3.77
C ALA A 53 8.00 -16.42 -2.34
N ASN A 54 8.94 -17.02 -1.61
CA ASN A 54 9.31 -16.56 -0.26
C ASN A 54 9.90 -15.14 -0.28
N LEU A 55 10.79 -14.84 -1.23
CA LEU A 55 11.34 -13.50 -1.41
C LEU A 55 10.24 -12.45 -1.65
N MET A 56 9.26 -12.77 -2.50
CA MET A 56 8.13 -11.88 -2.79
C MET A 56 7.23 -11.63 -1.56
N MET A 57 7.02 -12.65 -0.71
CA MET A 57 6.22 -12.52 0.50
C MET A 57 6.90 -11.61 1.54
N PHE A 58 8.21 -11.80 1.76
CA PHE A 58 8.99 -10.99 2.70
C PHE A 58 9.24 -9.55 2.22
N GLY A 59 9.47 -9.36 0.92
CA GLY A 59 9.71 -8.04 0.33
C GLY A 59 8.45 -7.19 0.14
N SER A 60 7.29 -7.74 0.49
CA SER A 60 5.99 -7.13 0.20
C SER A 60 5.80 -5.78 0.91
N PRO A 61 5.66 -4.66 0.17
CA PRO A 61 5.67 -3.34 0.77
C PRO A 61 4.36 -3.06 1.51
N VAL A 62 4.45 -2.63 2.77
CA VAL A 62 3.30 -2.23 3.59
C VAL A 62 3.36 -0.74 3.84
N LYS A 63 2.34 -0.01 3.36
CA LYS A 63 2.18 1.42 3.66
C LYS A 63 1.18 1.60 4.80
N THR A 64 1.59 2.30 5.84
CA THR A 64 0.74 2.70 6.97
C THR A 64 0.77 4.21 7.08
N CYS A 65 -0.39 4.85 6.96
CA CYS A 65 -0.56 6.29 7.16
C CYS A 65 -1.28 6.49 8.48
N ARG A 66 -0.68 7.22 9.41
CA ARG A 66 -1.27 7.51 10.72
C ARG A 66 -1.41 9.01 10.89
N PHE A 67 -2.63 9.46 11.05
CA PHE A 67 -2.99 10.83 11.37
C PHE A 67 -3.27 10.89 12.87
N ASP A 68 -2.59 11.80 13.57
CA ASP A 68 -2.68 11.97 15.02
C ASP A 68 -2.89 13.44 15.33
N LYS A 69 -4.13 13.83 15.62
CA LYS A 69 -4.53 15.20 15.91
C LYS A 69 -3.98 15.70 17.23
N HIS A 70 -3.94 14.83 18.25
CA HIS A 70 -3.45 15.20 19.58
C HIS A 70 -1.98 15.63 19.53
N LEU A 71 -1.20 15.01 18.65
CA LEU A 71 0.20 15.30 18.44
C LEU A 71 0.45 16.18 17.21
N ASN A 72 -0.62 16.69 16.58
CA ASN A 72 -0.61 17.51 15.37
C ASN A 72 0.31 16.96 14.27
N ARG A 73 0.31 15.63 14.05
CA ARG A 73 1.26 14.98 13.14
C ARG A 73 0.64 13.88 12.29
N VAL A 74 1.10 13.81 11.05
CA VAL A 74 0.86 12.72 10.11
C VAL A 74 2.14 11.95 9.91
N ILE A 75 2.10 10.67 10.24
CA ILE A 75 3.21 9.74 10.14
C ILE A 75 2.91 8.79 8.99
N LEU A 76 3.70 8.90 7.94
CA LEU A 76 3.70 8.01 6.79
C LEU A 76 4.82 6.99 6.99
N LYS A 77 4.45 5.74 7.24
CA LYS A 77 5.39 4.62 7.33
C LYS A 77 5.25 3.77 6.08
N GLN A 78 6.32 3.68 5.31
CA GLN A 78 6.43 2.79 4.17
C GLN A 78 7.48 1.73 4.48
N LYS A 79 7.04 0.50 4.74
CA LYS A 79 7.92 -0.66 4.82
C LYS A 79 8.12 -1.19 3.40
N GLY A 80 9.36 -1.25 2.92
CA GLY A 80 9.74 -1.86 1.66
C GLY A 80 10.84 -2.90 1.86
N TRP A 81 11.38 -3.41 0.76
CA TRP A 81 12.45 -4.41 0.79
C TRP A 81 13.76 -3.88 1.41
N LEU A 82 14.11 -2.62 1.14
CA LEU A 82 15.30 -1.93 1.66
C LEU A 82 15.13 -1.32 3.07
N GLY A 83 14.02 -1.59 3.76
CA GLY A 83 13.78 -1.09 5.12
C GLY A 83 12.48 -0.30 5.29
N THR A 84 12.35 0.37 6.42
CA THR A 84 11.15 1.16 6.76
C THR A 84 11.47 2.64 6.65
N GLN A 85 10.89 3.31 5.65
CA GLN A 85 10.93 4.75 5.55
C GLN A 85 9.79 5.34 6.39
N VAL A 86 10.14 6.24 7.31
CA VAL A 86 9.16 6.95 8.16
C VAL A 86 9.30 8.43 7.88
N THR A 87 8.27 9.04 7.31
CA THR A 87 8.19 10.49 7.10
C THR A 87 7.07 11.07 7.96
N GLY A 88 7.38 12.14 8.70
CA GLY A 88 6.45 12.81 9.60
C GLY A 88 6.21 14.24 9.16
N TYR A 89 4.96 14.67 9.09
CA TYR A 89 4.55 16.04 8.74
C TYR A 89 3.58 16.59 9.80
N SER A 90 3.56 17.90 9.99
CA SER A 90 2.55 18.55 10.86
C SER A 90 1.19 18.53 10.17
N ILE A 91 0.08 18.34 10.91
CA ILE A 91 -1.27 18.38 10.32
C ILE A 91 -1.58 19.78 9.79
N ASP A 92 -1.13 20.84 10.47
CA ASP A 92 -1.28 22.22 9.99
C ASP A 92 -0.70 22.46 8.60
N LYS A 93 0.29 21.65 8.19
CA LYS A 93 0.91 21.75 6.87
C LYS A 93 0.10 21.06 5.79
N ILE A 94 -1.05 20.47 6.09
CA ILE A 94 -1.85 19.66 5.16
C ILE A 94 -3.05 20.49 4.70
N THR A 95 -3.07 20.81 3.41
CA THR A 95 -4.18 21.55 2.79
C THR A 95 -5.39 20.63 2.56
N GLY A 96 -5.15 19.34 2.31
CA GLY A 96 -6.21 18.36 2.12
C GLY A 96 -5.76 17.11 1.37
N VAL A 97 -6.73 16.30 0.96
CA VAL A 97 -6.53 15.07 0.19
C VAL A 97 -7.29 15.19 -1.12
N GLN A 98 -6.65 14.82 -2.23
CA GLN A 98 -7.27 14.76 -3.55
C GLN A 98 -7.02 13.41 -4.21
N VAL A 99 -7.88 13.06 -5.15
CA VAL A 99 -7.70 11.89 -6.01
C VAL A 99 -7.07 12.38 -7.31
N GLU A 100 -5.88 11.88 -7.60
CA GLU A 100 -5.15 12.15 -8.83
C GLU A 100 -5.50 11.09 -9.87
N GLU A 101 -5.93 11.53 -11.04
CA GLU A 101 -6.21 10.67 -12.18
C GLU A 101 -4.97 10.57 -13.07
N SER A 102 -4.61 9.34 -13.41
CA SER A 102 -3.54 9.01 -14.35
C SER A 102 -4.10 8.10 -15.43
N ASN A 103 -3.85 8.42 -16.70
CA ASN A 103 -4.24 7.57 -17.81
C ASN A 103 -3.02 6.83 -18.31
N LEU A 104 -3.07 5.50 -18.29
CA LEU A 104 -1.99 4.65 -18.79
C LEU A 104 -2.58 3.66 -19.78
N GLY A 105 -2.25 3.85 -21.07
CA GLY A 105 -2.71 2.95 -22.13
C GLY A 105 -4.23 2.90 -22.31
N GLY A 106 -4.95 3.99 -22.03
CA GLY A 106 -6.42 4.07 -22.14
C GLY A 106 -7.17 3.63 -20.87
N ILE A 107 -6.47 3.06 -19.88
CA ILE A 107 -7.04 2.70 -18.58
C ILE A 107 -6.84 3.86 -17.61
N ARG A 108 -7.93 4.30 -16.98
CA ARG A 108 -7.93 5.35 -15.96
C ARG A 108 -7.56 4.75 -14.61
N PHE A 109 -6.53 5.31 -14.02
CA PHE A 109 -5.96 4.90 -12.75
C PHE A 109 -6.04 6.06 -11.77
N TYR A 110 -6.68 5.81 -10.64
CA TYR A 110 -6.84 6.79 -9.59
C TYR A 110 -5.81 6.51 -8.49
N ARG A 111 -5.24 7.58 -7.93
CA ARG A 111 -4.35 7.53 -6.76
C ARG A 111 -4.74 8.60 -5.74
N LEU A 112 -4.64 8.26 -4.46
CA LEU A 112 -4.86 9.22 -3.38
C LEU A 112 -3.58 10.01 -3.12
N THR A 113 -3.68 11.33 -3.24
CA THR A 113 -2.56 12.27 -3.07
C THR A 113 -2.90 13.26 -1.95
N LEU A 114 -1.99 13.35 -0.97
CA LEU A 114 -2.06 14.32 0.10
C LEU A 114 -1.35 15.61 -0.33
N MET A 115 -2.04 16.74 -0.24
CA MET A 115 -1.49 18.05 -0.60
C MET A 115 -1.05 18.80 0.65
N LEU A 116 0.20 19.27 0.65
CA LEU A 116 0.72 20.14 1.70
C LEU A 116 0.56 21.61 1.31
N LEU A 117 0.55 22.50 2.31
CA LEU A 117 0.57 23.94 2.15
C LEU A 117 1.79 24.43 1.36
N SER A 118 2.90 23.67 1.38
CA SER A 118 4.09 23.94 0.58
C SER A 118 3.90 23.67 -0.93
N GLY A 119 2.73 23.18 -1.35
CA GLY A 119 2.47 22.72 -2.72
C GLY A 119 3.02 21.32 -3.02
N GLN A 120 3.71 20.69 -2.06
CA GLN A 120 4.27 19.35 -2.22
C GLN A 120 3.17 18.28 -2.14
N ARG A 121 3.27 17.27 -2.99
CA ARG A 121 2.28 16.20 -3.15
C ARG A 121 2.86 14.86 -2.68
N PHE A 122 2.12 14.13 -1.84
CA PHE A 122 2.52 12.81 -1.36
C PHE A 122 1.50 11.74 -1.69
N TYR A 123 1.97 10.65 -2.31
CA TYR A 123 1.14 9.52 -2.69
C TYR A 123 0.86 8.60 -1.50
N LEU A 124 -0.39 8.63 -1.02
CA LEU A 124 -0.89 7.77 0.06
C LEU A 124 -0.97 6.31 -0.42
N THR A 125 -1.44 6.11 -1.64
CA THR A 125 -1.54 4.79 -2.28
C THR A 125 -0.33 4.54 -3.19
N PRO A 126 0.45 3.45 -3.00
CA PRO A 126 1.55 3.09 -3.90
C PRO A 126 1.04 2.52 -5.22
N ILE A 127 -0.07 1.79 -5.18
CA ILE A 127 -0.64 1.09 -6.32
C ILE A 127 -1.87 1.89 -6.77
N PRO A 128 -1.94 2.31 -8.04
CA PRO A 128 -3.14 2.93 -8.57
C PRO A 128 -4.30 1.93 -8.56
N SER A 129 -5.50 2.41 -8.26
CA SER A 129 -6.72 1.62 -8.36
C SER A 129 -7.59 2.14 -9.48
N THR A 130 -8.32 1.25 -10.13
CA THR A 130 -9.32 1.59 -11.14
C THR A 130 -10.64 2.07 -10.48
N ASP A 131 -10.84 1.77 -9.19
CA ASP A 131 -12.08 2.08 -8.47
C ASP A 131 -12.11 3.54 -7.97
N TRP A 132 -12.62 4.44 -8.82
CA TRP A 132 -12.80 5.85 -8.49
C TRP A 132 -13.67 6.06 -7.24
N GLN A 133 -14.83 5.40 -7.14
CA GLN A 133 -15.78 5.62 -6.03
C GLN A 133 -15.18 5.29 -4.67
N LEU A 134 -14.38 4.22 -4.60
CA LEU A 134 -13.73 3.80 -3.36
C LEU A 134 -12.64 4.79 -2.98
N GLN A 135 -11.87 5.29 -3.94
CA GLN A 135 -10.86 6.30 -3.66
C GLN A 135 -11.45 7.66 -3.29
N GLN A 136 -12.52 8.08 -3.96
CA GLN A 136 -13.20 9.34 -3.67
C GLN A 136 -13.85 9.30 -2.29
N SER A 137 -14.52 8.21 -1.91
CA SER A 137 -15.10 8.05 -0.57
C SER A 137 -14.01 8.06 0.51
N LEU A 138 -12.87 7.41 0.28
CA LEU A 138 -11.71 7.51 1.17
C LEU A 138 -11.15 8.93 1.26
N ALA A 139 -11.04 9.66 0.15
CA ALA A 139 -10.56 11.03 0.13
C ALA A 139 -11.47 11.95 0.96
N SER A 140 -12.78 11.91 0.69
CA SER A 140 -13.79 12.67 1.44
C SER A 140 -13.76 12.33 2.93
N TYR A 141 -13.60 11.06 3.26
CA TYR A 141 -13.53 10.60 4.64
C TYR A 141 -12.29 11.12 5.38
N ILE A 142 -11.11 11.09 4.74
CA ILE A 142 -9.89 11.66 5.33
C ILE A 142 -10.03 13.18 5.46
N GLN A 143 -10.62 13.84 4.46
CA GLN A 143 -10.83 15.28 4.49
C GLN A 143 -11.78 15.69 5.62
N GLN A 144 -12.89 14.98 5.81
CA GLN A 144 -13.81 15.19 6.92
C GLN A 144 -13.12 14.96 8.28
N PHE A 145 -12.24 13.96 8.36
CA PHE A 145 -11.43 13.75 9.56
C PHE A 145 -10.47 14.91 9.80
N LEU A 146 -9.88 15.52 8.78
CA LEU A 146 -8.96 16.65 8.94
C LEU A 146 -9.67 17.98 9.28
N SER A 147 -10.91 18.18 8.83
CA SER A 147 -11.67 19.42 9.07
C SER A 147 -12.31 19.50 10.46
N HIS A 148 -12.52 18.35 11.10
CA HIS A 148 -13.23 18.22 12.38
C HIS A 148 -12.26 18.07 13.56
#